data_AF-X1JLW8-F1
#
_entry.id   AF-X1JLW8-F1
#
_cell.length_a   1.000
_cell.length_b   1.000
_cell.length_c   1.000
_cell.angle_alpha   90.00
_cell.angle_beta   90.00
_cell.angle_gamma   90.00
#
_symmetry.space_group_name_H-M   'P 1'
#
loop_
_entity.id
_entity.type
_entity.pdbx_description
1 polymer ?
#
loop_
_entity_poly.entity_id
_entity_poly.type
_entity_poly.pdbx_seq_one_letter_code
_entity_poly.pdbx_strand_id
1 'polypeptide(L)'
;NSTLEVWNDNIVRYGTDIIEKRYRLLAEIRDEFKSYLNSFFKGVEVDLFYVFSWDRGDNLDEYTDYFDAKSYKKENFIENNLKDIFYRKLIESLQKDLLYKTTTVGPHRDDFIILLNGKNIRSFGSQGQQRVASISLKLCELDILRKRVKKDPILLLDDVFSELDIERRKLLVKAVSDRFQTFVTTTNISYLDKLDLEFGNKLLIKDNKIAVSNL
;
A
#
# COMPACT_ATOMS: atom_id res chain seq x y z
N ASN A 1 27.86 5.15 25.48
CA ASN A 1 27.94 6.63 25.34
C ASN A 1 26.59 7.12 25.79
N SER A 2 26.51 7.71 26.98
CA SER A 2 25.24 7.92 27.70
C SER A 2 24.19 8.67 26.87
N THR A 3 24.62 9.60 26.02
CA THR A 3 23.71 10.33 25.13
C THR A 3 23.07 9.42 24.07
N LEU A 4 23.83 8.48 23.48
CA LEU A 4 23.33 7.56 22.46
C LEU A 4 22.31 6.57 23.04
N GLU A 5 22.52 6.11 24.27
CA GLU A 5 21.59 5.22 24.97
C GLU A 5 20.22 5.90 25.17
N VAL A 6 20.20 7.17 25.61
CA VAL A 6 18.96 7.95 25.74
C VAL A 6 18.24 8.12 24.39
N TRP A 7 18.97 8.32 23.30
CA TRP A 7 18.37 8.40 21.97
C TRP A 7 17.82 7.06 21.49
N ASN A 8 18.54 5.96 21.75
CA ASN A 8 18.07 4.61 21.43
C ASN A 8 16.75 4.30 22.16
N ASP A 9 16.66 4.63 23.45
CA ASP A 9 15.42 4.45 24.23
C ASP A 9 14.24 5.21 23.63
N ASN A 10 14.46 6.47 23.20
CA ASN A 10 13.43 7.28 22.57
C ASN A 10 13.02 6.72 21.20
N ILE A 11 13.99 6.35 20.35
CA ILE A 11 13.72 5.77 19.03
C ILE A 11 12.93 4.47 19.18
N VAL A 12 13.28 3.62 20.14
CA VAL A 12 12.54 2.38 20.40
C VAL A 12 11.14 2.70 20.89
N ARG A 13 10.99 3.61 21.86
CA ARG A 13 9.67 3.97 22.40
C ARG A 13 8.71 4.44 21.32
N TYR A 14 9.09 5.43 20.52
CA TYR A 14 8.20 6.01 19.50
C TYR A 14 8.11 5.12 18.27
N GLY A 15 9.22 4.49 17.88
CA GLY A 15 9.24 3.64 16.72
C GLY A 15 8.41 2.37 16.90
N THR A 16 8.40 1.76 18.10
CA THR A 16 7.50 0.66 18.40
C THR A 16 6.03 1.02 18.22
N ASP A 17 5.58 2.18 18.73
CA ASP A 17 4.18 2.63 18.55
C ASP A 17 3.82 2.81 17.06
N ILE A 18 4.75 3.35 16.25
CA ILE A 18 4.55 3.47 14.80
C ILE A 18 4.45 2.09 14.14
N ILE A 19 5.36 1.18 14.48
CA ILE A 19 5.41 -0.17 13.92
C ILE A 19 4.12 -0.92 14.25
N GLU A 20 3.65 -0.89 15.51
CA GLU A 20 2.42 -1.55 15.93
C GLU A 20 1.20 -1.03 15.16
N LYS A 21 1.09 0.29 15.00
CA LYS A 21 0.00 0.92 14.23
C LYS A 21 0.03 0.50 12.76
N ARG A 22 1.22 0.46 12.13
CA ARG A 22 1.38 0.04 10.74
C ARG A 22 1.08 -1.45 10.55
N TYR A 23 1.61 -2.29 11.44
CA TYR A 23 1.36 -3.72 11.43
C TYR A 23 -0.13 -4.03 11.56
N ARG A 24 -0.81 -3.40 12.53
CA ARG A 24 -2.26 -3.55 12.72
C ARG A 24 -3.05 -3.07 11.51
N LEU A 25 -2.66 -1.94 10.91
CA LEU A 25 -3.31 -1.43 9.70
C LEU A 25 -3.20 -2.42 8.53
N LEU A 26 -2.00 -2.98 8.30
CA LEU A 26 -1.79 -3.95 7.23
C LEU A 26 -2.54 -5.26 7.48
N ALA A 27 -2.58 -5.72 8.73
CA ALA A 27 -3.38 -6.89 9.11
C ALA A 27 -4.88 -6.64 8.88
N GLU A 28 -5.37 -5.44 9.22
CA GLU A 28 -6.78 -5.06 9.04
C GLU A 28 -7.19 -5.00 7.57
N ILE A 29 -6.32 -4.54 6.65
CA ILE A 29 -6.66 -4.49 5.20
C ILE A 29 -6.35 -5.77 4.44
N ARG A 30 -5.67 -6.75 5.05
CA ARG A 30 -5.10 -7.88 4.31
C ARG A 30 -6.15 -8.65 3.53
N ASP A 31 -7.29 -8.96 4.15
CA ASP A 31 -8.33 -9.78 3.53
C ASP A 31 -9.09 -9.00 2.45
N GLU A 32 -9.47 -7.74 2.72
CA GLU A 32 -10.07 -6.86 1.72
C GLU A 32 -9.13 -6.65 0.52
N PHE A 33 -7.84 -6.46 0.76
CA PHE A 33 -6.83 -6.30 -0.29
C PHE A 33 -6.74 -7.54 -1.20
N LYS A 34 -6.70 -8.74 -0.60
CA LYS A 34 -6.76 -10.00 -1.34
C LYS A 34 -8.04 -10.09 -2.17
N SER A 35 -9.18 -9.71 -1.59
CA SER A 35 -10.47 -9.73 -2.28
C SER A 35 -10.50 -8.79 -3.50
N TYR A 36 -10.00 -7.55 -3.33
CA TYR A 36 -9.87 -6.61 -4.45
C TYR A 36 -8.97 -7.16 -5.55
N LEU A 37 -7.73 -7.60 -5.25
CA LEU A 37 -6.86 -8.12 -6.30
C LEU A 37 -7.43 -9.34 -7.02
N ASN A 38 -8.07 -10.26 -6.28
CA ASN A 38 -8.69 -11.45 -6.87
C ASN A 38 -9.88 -11.11 -7.78
N SER A 39 -10.53 -9.96 -7.58
CA SER A 39 -11.55 -9.46 -8.51
C SER A 39 -10.96 -9.03 -9.86
N PHE A 40 -9.71 -8.56 -9.88
CA PHE A 40 -9.00 -8.16 -11.10
C PHE A 40 -8.19 -9.31 -11.74
N PHE A 41 -7.68 -10.25 -10.93
CA PHE A 41 -6.87 -11.38 -11.37
C PHE A 41 -7.47 -12.67 -10.82
N LYS A 42 -8.07 -13.48 -11.70
CA LYS A 42 -8.66 -14.77 -11.27
C LYS A 42 -7.56 -15.81 -11.04
N GLY A 43 -7.69 -16.59 -9.96
CA GLY A 43 -6.83 -17.74 -9.69
C GLY A 43 -5.40 -17.40 -9.30
N VAL A 44 -5.15 -16.19 -8.78
CA VAL A 44 -3.86 -15.83 -8.19
C VAL A 44 -3.93 -15.94 -6.68
N GLU A 45 -2.85 -16.44 -6.07
CA GLU A 45 -2.62 -16.33 -4.64
C GLU A 45 -2.04 -14.95 -4.36
N VAL A 46 -2.63 -14.23 -3.40
CA VAL A 46 -2.21 -12.87 -3.03
C VAL A 46 -1.81 -12.88 -1.57
N ASP A 47 -0.66 -12.31 -1.26
CA ASP A 47 -0.22 -12.05 0.11
C ASP A 47 0.30 -10.63 0.30
N LEU A 48 0.16 -10.14 1.53
CA LEU A 48 0.60 -8.82 1.95
C LEU A 48 1.31 -8.93 3.31
N PHE A 49 2.60 -8.60 3.33
CA PHE A 49 3.48 -8.74 4.48
C PHE A 49 4.07 -7.39 4.88
N TYR A 50 4.16 -7.13 6.19
CA TYR A 50 4.98 -6.04 6.72
C TYR A 50 6.44 -6.46 6.83
N VAL A 51 7.38 -5.62 6.43
CA VAL A 51 8.80 -5.94 6.48
C VAL A 51 9.49 -4.96 7.41
N PHE A 52 10.05 -5.49 8.51
CA PHE A 52 10.86 -4.70 9.41
C PHE A 52 12.20 -4.36 8.76
N SER A 53 12.76 -3.21 9.10
CA SER A 53 14.03 -2.73 8.55
C SER A 53 15.18 -3.68 8.80
N TRP A 54 15.12 -4.45 9.88
CA TRP A 54 16.15 -5.43 10.29
C TRP A 54 15.98 -6.82 9.67
N ASP A 55 14.86 -7.06 8.98
CA ASP A 55 14.65 -8.29 8.19
C ASP A 55 15.12 -8.10 6.74
N ARG A 56 15.43 -6.87 6.34
CA ARG A 56 16.06 -6.58 5.05
C ARG A 56 17.53 -7.01 5.12
N GLY A 57 17.93 -7.98 4.31
CA GLY A 57 19.34 -8.29 4.08
C GLY A 57 20.11 -7.08 3.53
N ASP A 58 21.44 -7.14 3.51
CA ASP A 58 22.29 -6.04 3.01
C ASP A 58 22.04 -5.71 1.53
N ASN A 59 21.54 -6.67 0.74
CA ASN A 59 21.04 -6.45 -0.62
C ASN A 59 19.51 -6.29 -0.60
N LEU A 60 19.06 -5.05 -0.81
CA LEU A 60 17.65 -4.66 -0.89
C LEU A 60 16.87 -5.40 -1.99
N ASP A 61 17.54 -5.83 -3.06
CA ASP A 61 16.91 -6.43 -4.24
C ASP A 61 16.91 -7.98 -4.21
N GLU A 62 17.88 -8.62 -3.53
CA GLU A 62 18.00 -10.09 -3.56
C GLU A 62 17.06 -10.80 -2.59
N TYR A 63 16.68 -10.17 -1.47
CA TYR A 63 15.79 -10.80 -0.48
C TYR A 63 14.31 -10.69 -0.87
N THR A 64 13.96 -9.73 -1.72
CA THR A 64 12.59 -9.50 -2.19
C THR A 64 12.15 -10.50 -3.24
N ASP A 65 13.07 -11.18 -3.91
CA ASP A 65 12.74 -12.02 -5.06
C ASP A 65 12.32 -13.45 -4.68
N TYR A 66 12.75 -13.91 -3.50
CA TYR A 66 12.36 -15.17 -2.87
C TYR A 66 12.00 -14.92 -1.41
N PHE A 67 10.92 -14.18 -1.17
CA PHE A 67 10.37 -14.05 0.18
C PHE A 67 9.89 -15.43 0.65
N ASP A 68 10.70 -16.12 1.47
CA ASP A 68 10.28 -17.37 2.08
C ASP A 68 9.22 -17.09 3.14
N ALA A 69 7.96 -17.30 2.77
CA ALA A 69 6.81 -17.20 3.66
C ALA A 69 6.94 -18.05 4.95
N LYS A 70 7.86 -19.04 5.00
CA LYS A 70 8.15 -19.79 6.23
C LYS A 70 8.87 -18.95 7.28
N SER A 71 9.69 -17.97 6.89
CA SER A 71 10.35 -17.05 7.83
C SER A 71 9.35 -16.12 8.52
N TYR A 72 8.20 -15.88 7.88
CA TYR A 72 7.16 -14.97 8.37
C TYR A 72 6.15 -15.58 9.36
N LYS A 73 6.15 -16.91 9.53
CA LYS A 73 5.24 -17.62 10.46
C LYS A 73 5.48 -17.35 11.96
N LYS A 74 6.16 -16.25 12.32
CA LYS A 74 6.33 -15.74 13.69
C LYS A 74 5.32 -14.63 14.04
N GLU A 75 4.11 -14.69 13.51
CA GLU A 75 3.02 -13.71 13.77
C GLU A 75 2.69 -13.57 15.28
N ASN A 76 3.00 -14.56 16.12
CA ASN A 76 2.75 -14.51 17.57
C ASN A 76 3.95 -14.03 18.42
N PHE A 77 5.15 -13.84 17.86
CA PHE A 77 6.35 -13.52 18.65
C PHE A 77 6.61 -12.01 18.79
N ILE A 78 6.05 -11.20 17.89
CA ILE A 78 6.42 -9.79 17.75
C ILE A 78 5.77 -8.93 18.85
N GLU A 79 4.48 -9.12 19.18
CA GLU A 79 3.79 -8.17 20.07
C GLU A 79 4.39 -8.08 21.49
N ASN A 80 4.88 -9.19 22.07
CA ASN A 80 5.36 -9.19 23.45
C ASN A 80 6.85 -8.84 23.62
N ASN A 81 7.63 -8.76 22.53
CA ASN A 81 9.07 -8.50 22.62
C ASN A 81 9.58 -7.47 21.59
N LEU A 82 8.69 -6.77 20.88
CA LEU A 82 9.09 -5.84 19.80
C LEU A 82 10.07 -4.76 20.27
N LYS A 83 9.87 -4.18 21.46
CA LYS A 83 10.80 -3.16 22.02
C LYS A 83 12.20 -3.72 22.22
N ASP A 84 12.30 -4.89 22.85
CA ASP A 84 13.57 -5.55 23.13
C ASP A 84 14.29 -5.98 21.86
N ILE A 85 13.54 -6.51 20.88
CA ILE A 85 14.07 -6.86 19.56
C ILE A 85 14.59 -5.61 18.86
N PHE A 86 13.79 -4.54 18.82
CA PHE A 86 14.18 -3.30 18.15
C PHE A 86 15.40 -2.65 18.82
N TYR A 87 15.44 -2.59 20.15
CA TYR A 87 16.60 -2.07 20.88
C TYR A 87 17.86 -2.88 20.60
N ARG A 88 17.76 -4.22 20.62
CA ARG A 88 18.87 -5.11 20.27
C ARG A 88 19.35 -4.88 18.83
N LYS A 89 18.43 -4.71 17.88
CA LYS A 89 18.76 -4.45 16.48
C LYS A 89 19.47 -3.11 16.27
N LEU A 90 19.11 -2.07 17.03
CA LEU A 90 19.85 -0.79 17.02
C LEU A 90 21.29 -0.95 17.54
N ILE A 91 21.50 -1.77 18.57
CA ILE A 91 22.84 -2.05 19.08
C ILE A 91 23.66 -2.84 18.04
N GLU A 92 23.07 -3.89 17.46
CA GLU A 92 23.70 -4.72 16.43
C GLU A 92 24.05 -3.89 15.17
N SER A 93 23.26 -2.88 14.82
CA SER A 93 23.50 -2.03 13.65
C SER A 93 24.50 -0.90 13.87
N LEU A 94 24.99 -0.66 15.09
CA LEU A 94 25.78 0.53 15.41
C LEU A 94 27.02 0.70 14.51
N GLN A 95 27.76 -0.38 14.23
CA GLN A 95 28.93 -0.31 13.35
C GLN A 95 28.55 0.11 11.92
N LYS A 96 27.43 -0.43 11.42
CA LYS A 96 26.86 -0.10 10.11
C LYS A 96 26.37 1.35 10.07
N ASP A 97 25.72 1.81 11.13
CA ASP A 97 25.22 3.18 11.25
C ASP A 97 26.34 4.21 11.31
N LEU A 98 27.44 3.90 12.00
CA LEU A 98 28.64 4.74 12.04
C LEU A 98 29.30 4.84 10.66
N LEU A 99 29.37 3.73 9.92
CA LEU A 99 29.92 3.69 8.56
C LEU A 99 29.08 4.54 7.58
N TYR A 100 27.76 4.35 7.57
CA TYR A 100 26.86 5.07 6.66
C TYR A 100 26.42 6.45 7.16
N LYS A 101 26.78 6.83 8.40
CA LYS A 101 26.38 8.07 9.07
C LYS A 101 24.86 8.29 9.08
N THR A 102 24.10 7.20 9.22
CA THR A 102 22.64 7.20 9.23
C THR A 102 22.14 6.02 10.05
N THR A 103 21.01 6.17 10.73
CA THR A 103 20.36 5.05 11.42
C THR A 103 19.72 4.11 10.40
N THR A 104 20.17 2.86 10.35
CA THR A 104 19.71 1.86 9.38
C THR A 104 18.54 1.01 9.89
N VAL A 105 18.25 1.05 11.19
CA VAL A 105 17.19 0.28 11.85
C VAL A 105 16.09 1.18 12.40
N GLY A 106 14.83 0.90 12.08
CA GLY A 106 13.66 1.58 12.59
C GLY A 106 12.56 1.79 11.53
N PRO A 107 11.37 2.28 11.93
CA PRO A 107 10.21 2.37 11.04
C PRO A 107 10.38 3.29 9.84
N HIS A 108 11.35 4.20 9.86
CA HIS A 108 11.71 5.01 8.70
C HIS A 108 12.34 4.18 7.56
N ARG A 109 12.75 2.94 7.84
CA ARG A 109 13.32 1.97 6.89
C ARG A 109 12.48 0.70 6.73
N ASP A 110 11.33 0.60 7.38
CA ASP A 110 10.40 -0.52 7.20
C ASP A 110 9.71 -0.46 5.82
N ASP A 111 9.07 -1.56 5.42
CA ASP A 111 8.31 -1.67 4.17
C ASP A 111 7.07 -2.55 4.32
N PHE A 112 6.38 -2.76 3.20
CA PHE A 112 5.53 -3.92 2.99
C PHE A 112 5.82 -4.57 1.64
N ILE A 113 5.53 -5.86 1.53
CA ILE A 113 5.67 -6.62 0.29
C ILE A 113 4.32 -7.20 -0.10
N ILE A 114 4.01 -7.11 -1.39
CA ILE A 114 2.87 -7.79 -2.00
C ILE A 114 3.42 -8.93 -2.85
N LEU A 115 2.95 -10.15 -2.57
CA LEU A 115 3.26 -11.32 -3.39
C LEU A 115 2.05 -11.71 -4.25
N LEU A 116 2.33 -12.04 -5.51
CA LEU A 116 1.40 -12.72 -6.42
C LEU A 116 1.99 -14.09 -6.76
N ASN A 117 1.27 -15.16 -6.42
CA ASN A 117 1.74 -16.55 -6.57
C ASN A 117 3.15 -16.76 -5.99
N GLY A 118 3.38 -16.21 -4.80
CA GLY A 118 4.66 -16.26 -4.09
C GLY A 118 5.78 -15.37 -4.65
N LYS A 119 5.52 -14.56 -5.69
CA LYS A 119 6.53 -13.65 -6.28
C LYS A 119 6.24 -12.20 -5.96
N ASN A 120 7.28 -11.42 -5.66
CA ASN A 120 7.12 -10.00 -5.38
C ASN A 120 6.64 -9.24 -6.61
N ILE A 121 5.51 -8.56 -6.47
CA ILE A 121 4.89 -7.80 -7.56
C ILE A 121 5.76 -6.64 -8.06
N ARG A 122 6.61 -6.09 -7.19
CA ARG A 122 7.50 -4.98 -7.53
C ARG A 122 8.57 -5.40 -8.53
N SER A 123 9.17 -6.58 -8.35
CA SER A 123 10.23 -7.09 -9.22
C SER A 123 9.67 -7.86 -10.42
N PHE A 124 8.64 -8.68 -10.22
CA PHE A 124 8.17 -9.65 -11.24
C PHE A 124 6.78 -9.34 -11.81
N GLY A 125 6.03 -8.43 -11.20
CA GLY A 125 4.71 -8.06 -11.67
C GLY A 125 4.81 -7.23 -12.95
N SER A 126 3.94 -7.52 -13.92
CA SER A 126 3.73 -6.62 -15.05
C SER A 126 3.28 -5.23 -14.58
N GLN A 127 3.49 -4.20 -15.40
CA GLN A 127 3.06 -2.84 -15.08
C GLN A 127 1.54 -2.76 -14.77
N GLY A 128 0.73 -3.55 -15.49
CA GLY A 128 -0.71 -3.65 -15.21
C GLY A 128 -1.03 -4.27 -13.85
N GLN A 129 -0.26 -5.28 -13.41
CA GLN A 129 -0.40 -5.88 -12.07
C GLN A 129 -0.03 -4.90 -10.96
N GLN A 130 1.08 -4.18 -11.10
CA GLN A 130 1.50 -3.17 -10.12
C GLN A 130 0.47 -2.05 -9.98
N ARG A 131 -0.08 -1.57 -11.11
CA ARG A 131 -1.14 -0.55 -11.11
C ARG A 131 -2.39 -1.02 -10.39
N VAL A 132 -2.87 -2.23 -10.71
CA VAL A 132 -4.05 -2.80 -10.06
C VAL A 132 -3.83 -3.02 -8.56
N ALA A 133 -2.62 -3.42 -8.14
CA ALA A 133 -2.29 -3.53 -6.73
C ALA A 133 -2.34 -2.17 -6.01
N SER A 134 -1.80 -1.12 -6.63
CA SER A 134 -1.89 0.25 -6.11
C SER A 134 -3.34 0.72 -5.97
N ILE A 135 -4.17 0.49 -7.00
CA ILE A 135 -5.61 0.79 -6.97
C ILE A 135 -6.29 0.02 -5.83
N SER A 136 -5.98 -1.27 -5.67
CA SER A 136 -6.57 -2.11 -4.63
C SER A 136 -6.20 -1.62 -3.22
N LEU A 137 -4.97 -1.14 -3.00
CA LEU A 137 -4.58 -0.49 -1.75
C LEU A 137 -5.41 0.77 -1.49
N LYS A 138 -5.65 1.59 -2.51
CA LYS A 138 -6.49 2.79 -2.40
C LYS A 138 -7.94 2.47 -2.09
N LEU A 139 -8.50 1.42 -2.68
CA LEU A 139 -9.84 0.95 -2.33
C LEU A 139 -9.93 0.46 -0.87
N CYS A 140 -8.90 -0.25 -0.38
CA CYS A 140 -8.81 -0.62 1.04
C CYS A 140 -8.72 0.60 1.96
N GLU A 141 -7.96 1.62 1.56
CA GLU A 141 -7.85 2.88 2.30
C GLU A 141 -9.23 3.57 2.42
N LEU A 142 -10.01 3.66 1.34
CA LEU A 142 -11.36 4.21 1.35
C LEU A 142 -12.27 3.45 2.33
N ASP A 143 -12.18 2.13 2.35
CA ASP A 143 -12.98 1.27 3.23
C ASP A 143 -12.65 1.48 4.70
N ILE A 144 -11.36 1.58 5.03
CA ILE A 144 -10.92 1.92 6.38
C ILE A 144 -11.36 3.31 6.79
N LEU A 145 -11.19 4.31 5.92
CA LEU A 145 -11.62 5.69 6.21
C LEU A 145 -13.11 5.75 6.49
N ARG A 146 -13.93 5.08 5.67
CA ARG A 146 -15.37 4.96 5.90
C ARG A 146 -15.68 4.31 7.25
N LYS A 147 -15.04 3.16 7.56
CA LYS A 147 -15.25 2.41 8.81
C LYS A 147 -14.90 3.26 10.04
N ARG A 148 -13.82 4.04 9.99
CA ARG A 148 -13.29 4.82 11.14
C ARG A 148 -13.96 6.19 11.28
N VAL A 149 -14.14 6.93 10.20
CA VAL A 149 -14.69 8.30 10.21
C VAL A 149 -16.23 8.30 10.18
N LYS A 150 -16.85 7.16 9.82
CA LYS A 150 -18.31 7.02 9.66
C LYS A 150 -18.92 8.02 8.66
N LYS A 151 -18.11 8.45 7.69
CA LYS A 151 -18.50 9.30 6.56
C LYS A 151 -17.89 8.74 5.29
N ASP A 152 -18.60 8.88 4.19
CA ASP A 152 -18.11 8.45 2.89
C ASP A 152 -17.10 9.49 2.37
N PRO A 153 -15.84 9.09 2.08
CA PRO A 153 -14.85 10.00 1.50
C PRO A 153 -15.22 10.38 0.06
N ILE A 154 -14.73 11.55 -0.37
CA ILE A 154 -14.74 11.93 -1.79
C ILE A 154 -13.53 11.27 -2.45
N LEU A 155 -13.76 10.53 -3.52
CA LEU A 155 -12.72 9.89 -4.31
C LEU A 155 -12.33 10.77 -5.49
N LEU A 156 -11.03 11.00 -5.67
CA LEU A 156 -10.46 11.71 -6.82
C LEU A 156 -9.63 10.73 -7.63
N LEU A 157 -9.98 10.52 -8.89
CA LEU A 157 -9.24 9.69 -9.84
C LEU A 157 -8.64 10.58 -10.92
N ASP A 158 -7.33 10.78 -10.87
CA ASP A 158 -6.61 11.62 -11.84
C ASP A 158 -6.05 10.76 -12.99
N ASP A 159 -6.67 10.86 -14.16
CA ASP A 159 -6.34 10.13 -15.40
C ASP A 159 -6.14 8.61 -15.28
N VAL A 160 -6.66 7.99 -14.22
CA VAL A 160 -6.47 6.55 -13.94
C VAL A 160 -7.01 5.66 -15.05
N PHE A 161 -8.00 6.12 -15.82
CA PHE A 161 -8.56 5.33 -16.92
C PHE A 161 -7.63 5.19 -18.14
N SER A 162 -6.74 6.15 -18.41
CA SER A 162 -5.78 6.03 -19.52
C SER A 162 -4.80 4.86 -19.30
N GLU A 163 -4.63 4.45 -18.05
CA GLU A 163 -3.69 3.42 -17.62
C GLU A 163 -4.26 2.00 -17.55
N LEU A 164 -5.59 1.86 -17.69
CA LEU A 164 -6.32 0.62 -17.52
C LEU A 164 -6.96 0.16 -18.82
N ASP A 165 -7.06 -1.16 -19.01
CA ASP A 165 -7.91 -1.73 -20.06
C ASP A 165 -9.39 -1.67 -19.68
N ILE A 166 -10.26 -2.04 -20.63
CA ILE A 166 -11.71 -1.92 -20.48
C ILE A 166 -12.26 -2.72 -19.29
N GLU A 167 -11.78 -3.95 -19.08
CA GLU A 167 -12.26 -4.82 -18.00
C GLU A 167 -11.86 -4.25 -16.63
N ARG A 168 -10.61 -3.78 -16.51
CA ARG A 168 -10.11 -3.15 -15.28
C ARG A 168 -10.83 -1.83 -14.97
N ARG A 169 -11.16 -1.03 -15.98
CA ARG A 169 -11.99 0.17 -15.80
C ARG A 169 -13.38 -0.19 -15.27
N LYS A 170 -14.05 -1.19 -15.86
CA LYS A 170 -15.37 -1.66 -15.39
C LYS A 170 -15.32 -2.09 -13.93
N LEU A 171 -14.27 -2.83 -13.53
CA LEU A 171 -14.06 -3.24 -12.14
C LEU A 171 -13.83 -2.06 -11.20
N LEU A 172 -12.98 -1.10 -11.58
CA LEU A 172 -12.72 0.10 -10.77
C LEU A 172 -14.02 0.89 -10.55
N VAL A 173 -14.80 1.13 -11.61
CA VAL A 173 -16.05 1.87 -11.49
C VAL A 173 -17.05 1.11 -10.62
N LYS A 174 -17.23 -0.19 -10.83
CA LYS A 174 -18.09 -1.03 -10.00
C LYS A 174 -17.69 -1.01 -8.52
N ALA A 175 -16.40 -0.90 -8.22
CA ALA A 175 -15.92 -0.84 -6.85
C ALA A 175 -16.26 0.49 -6.13
N VAL A 176 -16.57 1.57 -6.88
CA VAL A 176 -16.72 2.93 -6.34
C VAL A 176 -18.09 3.57 -6.59
N SER A 177 -18.80 3.20 -7.68
CA SER A 177 -19.98 3.90 -8.20
C SER A 177 -21.12 4.05 -7.19
N ASP A 178 -21.33 3.04 -6.36
CA ASP A 178 -22.47 2.99 -5.44
C ASP A 178 -22.07 3.32 -3.99
N ARG A 179 -20.80 3.67 -3.78
CA ARG A 179 -20.18 3.76 -2.45
C ARG A 179 -19.61 5.13 -2.14
N PHE A 180 -19.08 5.83 -3.14
CA PHE A 180 -18.33 7.07 -2.94
C PHE A 180 -18.66 8.10 -4.02
N GLN A 181 -18.83 9.36 -3.61
CA GLN A 181 -18.82 10.46 -4.56
C GLN A 181 -17.43 10.53 -5.22
N THR A 182 -17.40 10.35 -6.55
CA THR A 182 -16.16 10.19 -7.29
C THR A 182 -16.03 11.27 -8.37
N PHE A 183 -14.89 11.97 -8.39
CA PHE A 183 -14.48 12.84 -9.49
C PHE A 183 -13.42 12.13 -10.32
N VAL A 184 -13.60 12.12 -11.63
CA VAL A 184 -12.63 11.51 -12.55
C VAL A 184 -12.18 12.54 -13.57
N THR A 185 -10.87 12.65 -13.77
CA THR A 185 -10.29 13.40 -14.89
C THR A 185 -9.94 12.41 -16.01
N THR A 186 -10.17 12.83 -17.26
CA THR A 186 -9.70 12.09 -18.42
C THR A 186 -9.60 13.00 -19.63
N THR A 187 -8.64 12.72 -20.51
CA THR A 187 -8.50 13.38 -21.81
C THR A 187 -9.36 12.72 -22.90
N ASN A 188 -9.93 11.55 -22.66
CA ASN A 188 -10.68 10.79 -23.65
C ASN A 188 -12.00 10.25 -23.09
N ILE A 189 -13.10 10.90 -23.46
CA ILE A 189 -14.43 10.55 -22.96
C ILE A 189 -14.89 9.15 -23.37
N SER A 190 -14.36 8.60 -24.47
CA SER A 190 -14.69 7.24 -24.94
C SER A 190 -14.29 6.15 -23.94
N TYR A 191 -13.45 6.47 -22.95
CA TYR A 191 -13.15 5.56 -21.86
C TYR A 191 -14.34 5.34 -20.92
N LEU A 192 -15.24 6.32 -20.83
CA LEU A 192 -16.47 6.28 -20.03
C LEU A 192 -17.61 5.63 -20.79
N ASP A 193 -17.77 5.97 -22.08
CA ASP A 193 -18.89 5.50 -22.92
C ASP A 193 -18.95 3.97 -23.03
N LYS A 194 -17.80 3.30 -22.89
CA LYS A 194 -17.67 1.83 -22.98
C LYS A 194 -17.99 1.10 -21.68
N LEU A 195 -18.28 1.81 -20.60
CA LEU A 195 -18.42 1.21 -19.27
C LEU A 195 -19.85 0.78 -18.94
N ASP A 196 -20.82 1.00 -19.84
CA ASP A 196 -22.23 0.64 -19.67
C ASP A 196 -22.82 1.12 -18.32
N LEU A 197 -22.37 2.28 -17.86
CA LEU A 197 -22.73 2.87 -16.57
C LEU A 197 -23.14 4.33 -16.77
N GLU A 198 -24.20 4.75 -16.10
CA GLU A 198 -24.56 6.16 -16.02
C GLU A 198 -23.56 6.87 -15.11
N PHE A 199 -22.53 7.46 -15.72
CA PHE A 199 -21.76 8.48 -15.02
C PHE A 199 -22.65 9.70 -14.79
N GLY A 200 -22.46 10.36 -13.65
CA GLY A 200 -23.14 11.61 -13.33
C GLY A 200 -22.73 12.77 -14.26
N ASN A 201 -22.70 13.98 -13.71
CA ASN A 201 -22.42 15.18 -14.51
C ASN A 201 -21.05 15.12 -15.21
N LYS A 202 -21.04 15.40 -16.52
CA LYS A 202 -19.82 15.57 -17.32
C LYS A 202 -19.42 17.04 -17.36
N LEU A 203 -18.17 17.32 -17.04
CA LEU A 203 -17.61 18.69 -17.02
C LEU A 203 -16.49 18.80 -18.05
N LEU A 204 -16.58 19.77 -18.95
CA LEU A 204 -15.52 20.10 -19.91
C LEU A 204 -14.62 21.19 -19.32
N ILE A 205 -13.31 20.96 -19.33
CA ILE A 205 -12.31 21.95 -18.92
C ILE A 205 -11.57 22.43 -20.17
N LYS A 206 -11.63 23.75 -20.44
CA LYS A 206 -10.91 24.40 -21.54
C LYS A 206 -10.52 25.81 -21.15
N ASP A 207 -9.30 26.23 -21.46
CA ASP A 207 -8.77 27.57 -21.15
C ASP A 207 -8.94 27.95 -19.65
N ASN A 208 -8.68 26.99 -18.76
CA ASN A 208 -8.88 27.10 -17.30
C ASN A 208 -10.32 27.45 -16.86
N LYS A 209 -11.32 27.18 -17.71
CA LYS A 209 -12.74 27.33 -17.41
C LYS A 209 -13.44 25.98 -17.41
N ILE A 210 -14.39 25.82 -16.48
CA ILE A 210 -15.23 24.62 -16.35
C ILE A 210 -16.61 24.93 -16.92
N ALA A 211 -17.08 24.10 -17.84
CA ALA A 211 -18.43 24.16 -18.40
C ALA A 211 -19.14 22.83 -18.19
N VAL A 212 -20.42 22.86 -17.80
CA VAL A 212 -21.27 21.66 -17.78
C VAL A 212 -21.51 21.24 -19.22
N SER A 213 -21.23 19.97 -19.52
CA SER A 213 -21.33 19.43 -20.86
C SER A 213 -22.49 18.44 -20.94
N ASN A 214 -23.36 18.62 -21.93
CA ASN A 214 -24.44 17.67 -22.27
C ASN A 214 -23.99 16.60 -23.29
N LEU A 215 -22.67 16.42 -23.46
CA LEU A 215 -22.07 15.46 -24.41
C LEU A 215 -22.34 14.00 -24.04
#